data_AF-A0A1C2AHU1-F1
#
_entry.id   AF-A0A1C2AHU1-F1
#
_cell.length_a   1.000
_cell.length_b   1.000
_cell.length_c   1.000
_cell.angle_alpha   90.00
_cell.angle_beta   90.00
_cell.angle_gamma   90.00
#
_symmetry.space_group_name_H-M   'P 1'
#
loop_
_entity.id
_entity.type
_entity.pdbx_description
1 polymer ?
#
loop_
_entity_poly.entity_id
_entity_poly.type
_entity_poly.pdbx_seq_one_letter_code
_entity_poly.pdbx_strand_id
1 'polypeptide(L)'
;MNDRAKAILDFWFDDMVVEKRFKRDDNFDQLIRDKFKDDHEKATLNEYDDWQDEPLSTLALVILLDQFSRNLYRDDKKAFEFDHKARLIVNDAVYNGYLDQMDEYQRFFMLLPYIHSEEVIDHDRAYKLLDNYLSNHPNYNEIKKFWKDHTAAIKRFHRYPHRNKVMGRKSTPDELKFLESPNSSW
;
A
#
# COMPACT_ATOMS: atom_id res chain seq x y z
N MET A 1 -7.14 -10.43 -18.36
CA MET A 1 -6.23 -10.41 -17.20
C MET A 1 -5.03 -11.32 -17.48
N ASN A 2 -3.81 -10.84 -17.23
CA ASN A 2 -2.55 -11.57 -17.40
C ASN A 2 -2.44 -12.72 -16.37
N ASP A 3 -1.95 -13.91 -16.76
CA ASP A 3 -1.84 -15.07 -15.86
C ASP A 3 -0.94 -14.82 -14.65
N ARG A 4 0.14 -14.03 -14.82
CA ARG A 4 1.04 -13.68 -13.73
C ARG A 4 0.39 -12.69 -12.76
N ALA A 5 -0.35 -11.71 -13.30
CA ALA A 5 -1.15 -10.80 -12.47
C ALA A 5 -2.18 -11.58 -11.64
N LYS A 6 -2.87 -12.55 -12.27
CA LYS A 6 -3.80 -13.44 -11.58
C LYS A 6 -3.12 -14.18 -10.43
N ALA A 7 -1.95 -14.78 -10.66
CA ALA A 7 -1.23 -15.51 -9.62
C ALA A 7 -0.85 -14.65 -8.40
N ILE A 8 -0.55 -13.35 -8.62
CA ILE A 8 -0.29 -12.39 -7.53
C ILE A 8 -1.58 -12.10 -6.76
N LEU A 9 -2.70 -11.89 -7.45
CA LEU A 9 -3.99 -11.64 -6.81
C LEU A 9 -4.50 -12.85 -6.04
N ASP A 10 -4.47 -14.05 -6.64
CA ASP A 10 -4.89 -15.29 -5.98
C ASP A 10 -4.07 -15.53 -4.71
N PHE A 11 -2.74 -15.34 -4.78
CA PHE A 11 -1.88 -15.45 -3.62
C PHE A 11 -2.23 -14.40 -2.55
N TRP A 12 -2.44 -13.15 -2.97
CA TRP A 12 -2.68 -12.08 -2.02
C TRP A 12 -4.06 -12.22 -1.38
N PHE A 13 -5.11 -12.49 -2.13
CA PHE A 13 -6.50 -12.44 -1.68
C PHE A 13 -7.06 -13.78 -1.20
N ASP A 14 -6.71 -14.90 -1.84
CA ASP A 14 -7.39 -16.19 -1.61
C ASP A 14 -6.56 -17.13 -0.73
N ASP A 15 -5.26 -17.26 -1.01
CA ASP A 15 -4.41 -18.25 -0.32
C ASP A 15 -4.08 -17.83 1.13
N MET A 16 -4.13 -16.53 1.43
CA MET A 16 -3.50 -15.96 2.62
C MET A 16 -4.48 -15.39 3.64
N VAL A 17 -4.22 -15.69 4.92
CA VAL A 17 -4.96 -15.13 6.06
C VAL A 17 -4.77 -13.62 6.12
N VAL A 18 -5.87 -12.87 6.07
CA VAL A 18 -5.91 -11.39 6.04
C VAL A 18 -5.01 -10.74 7.11
N GLU A 19 -4.94 -11.33 8.30
CA GLU A 19 -4.13 -10.82 9.41
C GLU A 19 -2.63 -10.77 9.11
N LYS A 20 -2.11 -11.67 8.26
CA LYS A 20 -0.69 -11.71 7.91
C LYS A 20 -0.27 -10.58 6.98
N ARG A 21 -1.21 -9.96 6.27
CA ARG A 21 -0.94 -8.86 5.33
C ARG A 21 -0.47 -7.58 6.06
N PHE A 22 -0.92 -7.38 7.29
CA PHE A 22 -0.65 -6.16 8.09
C PHE A 22 0.29 -6.40 9.28
N LYS A 23 0.74 -7.64 9.51
CA LYS A 23 1.63 -8.00 10.61
C LYS A 23 2.96 -8.47 10.04
N ARG A 24 4.05 -8.12 10.73
CA ARG A 24 5.37 -8.71 10.43
C ARG A 24 5.33 -10.20 10.76
N ASP A 25 5.63 -11.03 9.77
CA ASP A 25 5.76 -12.48 9.88
C ASP A 25 6.88 -12.91 8.93
N ASP A 26 8.04 -13.27 9.48
CA ASP A 26 9.24 -13.55 8.69
C ASP A 26 9.04 -14.75 7.74
N ASN A 27 8.16 -15.71 8.09
CA ASN A 27 7.84 -16.83 7.19
C ASN A 27 6.99 -16.36 6.00
N PHE A 28 6.08 -15.42 6.23
CA PHE A 28 5.27 -14.83 5.17
C PHE A 28 6.12 -13.94 4.25
N ASP A 29 7.01 -13.14 4.84
CA ASP A 29 7.96 -12.32 4.09
C ASP A 29 8.89 -13.20 3.23
N GLN A 30 9.34 -14.36 3.76
CA GLN A 30 10.12 -15.33 2.99
C GLN A 30 9.31 -15.97 1.86
N LEU A 31 8.03 -16.31 2.09
CA LEU A 31 7.16 -16.86 1.05
C LEU A 31 6.93 -15.86 -0.11
N ILE A 32 6.75 -14.58 0.21
CA ILE A 32 6.67 -13.51 -0.80
C ILE A 32 7.99 -13.41 -1.57
N ARG A 33 9.12 -13.47 -0.86
CA ARG A 33 10.45 -13.43 -1.48
C ARG A 33 10.64 -14.57 -2.47
N ASP A 34 10.34 -15.79 -2.07
CA ASP A 34 10.58 -16.98 -2.89
C ASP A 34 9.68 -16.98 -4.14
N LYS A 35 8.45 -16.47 -4.04
CA LYS A 35 7.48 -16.50 -5.13
C LYS A 35 7.50 -15.29 -6.05
N PHE A 36 7.78 -14.10 -5.54
CA PHE A 36 7.46 -12.83 -6.22
C PHE A 36 8.57 -11.78 -6.20
N LYS A 37 9.76 -12.07 -5.66
CA LYS A 37 10.89 -11.12 -5.73
C LYS A 37 11.22 -10.73 -7.17
N ASP A 38 11.23 -11.69 -8.09
CA ASP A 38 11.55 -11.42 -9.50
C ASP A 38 10.45 -10.58 -10.18
N ASP A 39 9.18 -10.73 -9.79
CA ASP A 39 8.10 -9.87 -10.30
C ASP A 39 8.19 -8.46 -9.75
N HIS A 40 8.56 -8.31 -8.47
CA HIS A 40 8.85 -7.01 -7.90
C HIS A 40 9.95 -6.32 -8.71
N GLU A 41 11.08 -6.99 -8.94
CA GLU A 41 12.19 -6.46 -9.73
C GLU A 41 11.75 -6.04 -11.15
N LYS A 42 10.99 -6.88 -11.86
CA LYS A 42 10.42 -6.52 -13.17
C LYS A 42 9.49 -5.32 -13.13
N ALA A 43 8.62 -5.23 -12.12
CA ALA A 43 7.74 -4.08 -11.92
C ALA A 43 8.53 -2.78 -11.66
N THR A 44 9.66 -2.86 -10.93
CA THR A 44 10.56 -1.73 -10.72
C THR A 44 11.29 -1.28 -11.99
N LEU A 45 11.49 -2.20 -12.94
CA LEU A 45 12.11 -1.97 -14.24
C LEU A 45 11.10 -1.58 -15.34
N ASN A 46 9.83 -1.35 -14.98
CA ASN A 46 8.73 -0.99 -15.89
C ASN A 46 8.36 -2.10 -16.90
N GLU A 47 8.77 -3.35 -16.67
CA GLU A 47 8.47 -4.47 -17.58
C GLU A 47 6.99 -4.90 -17.55
N TYR A 48 6.23 -4.46 -16.54
CA TYR A 48 4.81 -4.75 -16.37
C TYR A 48 3.92 -3.49 -16.51
N ASP A 49 4.42 -2.41 -17.12
CA ASP A 49 3.64 -1.18 -17.25
C ASP A 49 2.40 -1.36 -18.14
N ASP A 50 2.39 -2.34 -19.05
CA ASP A 50 1.24 -2.77 -19.85
C ASP A 50 0.07 -3.34 -19.01
N TRP A 51 0.33 -3.73 -17.76
CA TRP A 51 -0.73 -4.20 -16.85
C TRP A 51 -1.70 -3.08 -16.46
N GLN A 52 -1.33 -1.83 -16.67
CA GLN A 52 -2.19 -0.67 -16.41
C GLN A 52 -3.39 -0.56 -17.36
N ASP A 53 -3.42 -1.34 -18.45
CA ASP A 53 -4.54 -1.33 -19.42
C ASP A 53 -5.78 -2.10 -18.92
N GLU A 54 -5.64 -2.87 -17.84
CA GLU A 54 -6.68 -3.75 -17.31
C GLU A 54 -6.84 -3.58 -15.78
N PRO A 55 -8.07 -3.48 -15.23
CA PRO A 55 -8.32 -3.15 -13.82
C PRO A 55 -7.58 -4.05 -12.82
N LEU A 56 -7.75 -5.37 -12.94
CA LEU A 56 -7.17 -6.32 -11.99
C LEU A 56 -5.66 -6.50 -12.20
N SER A 57 -5.18 -6.42 -13.44
CA SER A 57 -3.73 -6.41 -13.71
C SER A 57 -3.06 -5.18 -13.07
N THR A 58 -3.73 -4.02 -13.12
CA THR A 58 -3.30 -2.80 -12.44
C THR A 58 -3.21 -2.99 -10.93
N LEU A 59 -4.20 -3.65 -10.32
CA LEU A 59 -4.18 -3.96 -8.89
C LEU A 59 -3.00 -4.86 -8.50
N ALA A 60 -2.69 -5.87 -9.33
CA ALA A 60 -1.54 -6.73 -9.09
C ALA A 60 -0.22 -5.93 -9.11
N LEU A 61 -0.09 -4.99 -10.05
CA LEU A 61 1.07 -4.11 -10.12
C LEU A 61 1.17 -3.20 -8.89
N VAL A 62 0.05 -2.66 -8.40
CA VAL A 62 0.01 -1.89 -7.15
C VAL A 62 0.42 -2.74 -5.94
N ILE A 63 -0.05 -3.99 -5.85
CA ILE A 63 0.34 -4.91 -4.77
C ILE A 63 1.85 -5.18 -4.80
N LEU A 64 2.45 -5.39 -5.97
CA LEU A 64 3.90 -5.55 -6.10
C LEU A 64 4.63 -4.33 -5.55
N LEU A 65 4.29 -3.14 -6.05
CA LEU A 65 5.04 -1.91 -5.78
C LEU A 65 4.80 -1.34 -4.37
N ASP A 66 3.63 -1.57 -3.78
CA ASP A 66 3.25 -1.04 -2.47
C ASP A 66 3.37 -2.10 -1.36
N GLN A 67 2.59 -3.18 -1.45
CA GLN A 67 2.52 -4.19 -0.39
C GLN A 67 3.77 -5.06 -0.34
N PHE A 68 4.13 -5.71 -1.45
CA PHE A 68 5.26 -6.63 -1.47
C PHE A 68 6.59 -5.92 -1.21
N SER A 69 6.76 -4.67 -1.67
CA SER A 69 7.93 -3.85 -1.29
C SER A 69 8.15 -3.82 0.23
N ARG A 70 7.07 -3.64 1.02
CA ARG A 70 7.12 -3.57 2.49
C ARG A 70 7.45 -4.92 3.13
N ASN A 71 6.99 -6.03 2.56
CA ASN A 71 7.35 -7.38 3.00
C ASN A 71 8.79 -7.77 2.61
N LEU A 72 9.22 -7.45 1.38
CA LEU A 72 10.52 -7.82 0.82
C LEU A 72 11.68 -7.03 1.42
N TYR A 73 11.44 -5.80 1.87
CA TYR A 73 12.49 -4.86 2.28
C TYR A 73 12.22 -4.24 3.66
N ARG A 74 11.78 -5.06 4.62
CA ARG A 74 11.65 -4.65 6.02
C ARG A 74 12.90 -3.93 6.50
N ASP A 75 12.70 -2.84 7.24
CA ASP A 75 13.79 -2.03 7.83
C ASP A 75 14.78 -1.44 6.79
N ASP A 76 14.38 -1.34 5.51
CA ASP A 76 15.17 -0.74 4.42
C ASP A 76 14.33 0.32 3.67
N LYS A 77 14.96 1.38 3.18
CA LYS A 77 14.31 2.42 2.37
C LYS A 77 13.69 1.88 1.08
N LYS A 78 14.18 0.76 0.56
CA LYS A 78 13.64 0.07 -0.63
C LYS A 78 12.16 -0.28 -0.47
N ALA A 79 11.66 -0.44 0.75
CA ALA A 79 10.23 -0.66 1.01
C ALA A 79 9.33 0.48 0.50
N PHE A 80 9.87 1.70 0.36
CA PHE A 80 9.11 2.91 0.04
C PHE A 80 9.55 3.55 -1.28
N GLU A 81 10.57 3.00 -1.94
CA GLU A 81 11.22 3.60 -3.13
C GLU A 81 10.23 3.79 -4.30
N PHE A 82 9.23 2.91 -4.39
CA PHE A 82 8.24 2.92 -5.46
C PHE A 82 6.85 3.41 -5.03
N ASP A 83 6.69 3.95 -3.81
CA ASP A 83 5.42 4.52 -3.33
C ASP A 83 4.89 5.60 -4.30
N HIS A 84 5.80 6.42 -4.83
CA HIS A 84 5.43 7.45 -5.82
C HIS A 84 4.87 6.85 -7.10
N LYS A 85 5.50 5.79 -7.64
CA LYS A 85 5.05 5.10 -8.85
C LYS A 85 3.69 4.42 -8.61
N ALA A 86 3.56 3.67 -7.52
CA ALA A 86 2.31 3.02 -7.13
C ALA A 86 1.16 4.04 -7.07
N ARG A 87 1.38 5.20 -6.46
CA ARG A 87 0.37 6.26 -6.39
C ARG A 87 -0.01 6.86 -7.74
N LEU A 88 0.92 7.01 -8.68
CA LEU A 88 0.58 7.46 -10.04
C LEU A 88 -0.34 6.46 -10.74
N ILE A 89 -0.01 5.16 -10.63
CA ILE A 89 -0.85 4.08 -11.17
C ILE A 89 -2.26 4.12 -10.57
N VAL A 90 -2.38 4.36 -9.26
CA VAL A 90 -3.69 4.50 -8.60
C VAL A 90 -4.47 5.70 -9.14
N ASN A 91 -3.82 6.84 -9.39
CA ASN A 91 -4.50 8.00 -9.98
C ASN A 91 -5.12 7.66 -11.34
N ASP A 92 -4.38 6.97 -12.19
CA ASP A 92 -4.86 6.58 -13.52
C ASP A 92 -5.96 5.53 -13.42
N ALA A 93 -5.83 4.56 -12.51
CA ALA A 93 -6.88 3.57 -12.24
C ALA A 93 -8.20 4.21 -11.77
N VAL A 94 -8.11 5.21 -10.88
CA VAL A 94 -9.27 5.99 -10.41
C VAL A 94 -9.88 6.79 -11.55
N TYR A 95 -9.06 7.45 -12.37
CA TYR A 95 -9.52 8.22 -13.52
C TYR A 95 -10.25 7.34 -14.55
N ASN A 96 -9.74 6.13 -14.78
CA ASN A 96 -10.33 5.15 -15.71
C ASN A 96 -11.54 4.39 -15.13
N GLY A 97 -11.97 4.68 -13.90
CA GLY A 97 -13.12 4.02 -13.27
C GLY A 97 -12.89 2.55 -12.90
N TYR A 98 -11.64 2.12 -12.74
CA TYR A 98 -11.32 0.70 -12.50
C TYR A 98 -11.83 0.17 -11.16
N LEU A 99 -12.05 1.05 -10.18
CA LEU A 99 -12.60 0.67 -8.88
C LEU A 99 -13.99 0.03 -9.00
N ASP A 100 -14.81 0.43 -9.98
CA ASP A 100 -16.15 -0.13 -10.17
C ASP A 100 -16.13 -1.62 -10.55
N GLN A 101 -15.01 -2.11 -11.07
CA GLN A 101 -14.80 -3.49 -11.51
C GLN A 101 -14.14 -4.37 -10.43
N MET A 102 -13.88 -3.80 -9.26
CA MET A 102 -13.23 -4.47 -8.13
C MET A 102 -14.22 -4.77 -7.01
N ASP A 103 -13.97 -5.81 -6.23
CA ASP A 103 -14.66 -6.03 -4.96
C ASP A 103 -14.16 -5.07 -3.86
N GLU A 104 -14.82 -5.08 -2.70
CA GLU A 104 -14.49 -4.18 -1.59
C GLU A 104 -13.05 -4.35 -1.07
N TYR A 105 -12.52 -5.57 -1.03
CA TYR A 105 -11.17 -5.84 -0.53
C TYR A 105 -10.12 -5.36 -1.54
N GLN A 106 -10.36 -5.61 -2.81
CA GLN A 106 -9.54 -5.15 -3.92
C GLN A 106 -9.47 -3.62 -3.98
N ARG A 107 -10.62 -2.93 -3.84
CA ARG A 107 -10.68 -1.46 -3.76
C ARG A 107 -9.86 -0.93 -2.60
N PHE A 108 -9.91 -1.60 -1.44
CA PHE A 108 -9.14 -1.18 -0.28
C PHE A 108 -7.64 -1.17 -0.59
N PHE A 109 -7.10 -2.28 -1.13
CA PHE A 109 -5.68 -2.34 -1.50
C PHE A 109 -5.32 -1.41 -2.66
N MET A 110 -6.20 -1.20 -3.63
CA MET A 110 -5.99 -0.21 -4.69
C MET A 110 -5.81 1.21 -4.14
N LEU A 111 -6.52 1.56 -3.06
CA LEU A 111 -6.50 2.91 -2.49
C LEU A 111 -5.42 3.13 -1.42
N LEU A 112 -4.81 2.06 -0.88
CA LEU A 112 -3.78 2.16 0.17
C LEU A 112 -2.58 3.05 -0.18
N PRO A 113 -2.06 3.08 -1.44
CA PRO A 113 -0.95 3.97 -1.79
C PRO A 113 -1.22 5.46 -1.50
N TYR A 114 -2.48 5.92 -1.53
CA TYR A 114 -2.80 7.29 -1.10
C TYR A 114 -2.56 7.53 0.39
N ILE A 115 -2.87 6.54 1.22
CA ILE A 115 -2.70 6.59 2.67
C ILE A 115 -1.26 6.29 3.07
N HIS A 116 -0.44 5.73 2.19
CA HIS A 116 1.00 5.57 2.41
C HIS A 116 1.82 6.78 1.97
N SER A 117 1.20 7.75 1.28
CA SER A 117 1.86 8.97 0.82
C SER A 117 2.23 9.88 2.00
N GLU A 118 3.37 10.55 1.92
CA GLU A 118 3.72 11.64 2.85
C GLU A 118 3.10 12.99 2.43
N GLU A 119 2.25 13.01 1.39
CA GLU A 119 1.54 14.19 0.89
C GLU A 119 0.08 14.22 1.36
N VAL A 120 -0.30 15.27 2.11
CA VAL A 120 -1.65 15.39 2.68
C VAL A 120 -2.77 15.40 1.63
N ILE A 121 -2.48 15.90 0.42
CA ILE A 121 -3.47 15.96 -0.66
C ILE A 121 -3.92 14.58 -1.13
N ASP A 122 -3.05 13.56 -0.99
CA ASP A 122 -3.38 12.19 -1.33
C ASP A 122 -4.31 11.57 -0.30
N HIS A 123 -4.14 11.92 0.98
CA HIS A 123 -5.09 11.53 2.02
C HIS A 123 -6.47 12.16 1.75
N ASP A 124 -6.52 13.44 1.38
CA ASP A 124 -7.78 14.11 1.03
C ASP A 124 -8.47 13.45 -0.18
N ARG A 125 -7.70 12.97 -1.17
CA ARG A 125 -8.23 12.16 -2.29
C ARG A 125 -8.77 10.83 -1.81
N ALA A 126 -8.04 10.12 -0.96
CA ALA A 126 -8.49 8.85 -0.38
C ALA A 126 -9.83 9.04 0.34
N TYR A 127 -9.97 10.08 1.18
CA TYR A 127 -11.21 10.35 1.89
C TYR A 127 -12.41 10.62 0.97
N LYS A 128 -12.21 11.23 -0.20
CA LYS A 128 -13.29 11.43 -1.18
C LYS A 128 -13.77 10.10 -1.80
N LEU A 129 -12.90 9.10 -1.87
CA LEU A 129 -13.20 7.78 -2.44
C LEU A 129 -13.71 6.79 -1.40
N LEU A 130 -13.31 6.95 -0.14
CA LEU A 130 -13.61 6.07 0.98
C LEU A 130 -15.10 5.73 1.10
N ASP A 131 -15.97 6.74 1.15
CA ASP A 131 -17.40 6.53 1.38
C ASP A 131 -18.10 5.95 0.16
N ASN A 132 -17.62 6.26 -1.05
CA ASN A 132 -18.20 5.78 -2.30
C ASN A 132 -17.82 4.32 -2.59
N TYR A 133 -16.57 3.93 -2.28
CA TYR A 133 -16.01 2.65 -2.73
C TYR A 133 -15.85 1.61 -1.62
N LEU A 134 -15.75 2.03 -0.36
CA LEU A 134 -15.47 1.15 0.78
C LEU A 134 -16.57 1.13 1.84
N SER A 135 -17.68 1.86 1.68
CA SER A 135 -18.79 1.87 2.65
C SER A 135 -19.41 0.50 2.91
N ASN A 136 -19.35 -0.40 1.93
CA ASN A 136 -19.81 -1.78 2.06
C ASN A 136 -18.72 -2.75 2.55
N HIS A 137 -17.48 -2.28 2.78
CA HIS A 137 -16.42 -3.15 3.27
C HIS A 137 -16.73 -3.62 4.71
N PRO A 138 -16.64 -4.92 5.03
CA PRO A 138 -16.98 -5.43 6.36
C PRO A 138 -16.24 -4.73 7.51
N ASN A 139 -14.99 -4.33 7.26
CA ASN A 139 -14.14 -3.60 8.22
C ASN A 139 -14.10 -2.07 7.98
N TYR A 140 -15.17 -1.47 7.44
CA TYR A 140 -15.17 -0.06 7.06
C TYR A 140 -14.82 0.88 8.23
N ASN A 141 -15.32 0.61 9.44
CA ASN A 141 -15.01 1.43 10.61
C ASN A 141 -13.54 1.34 11.04
N GLU A 142 -12.93 0.14 10.96
CA GLU A 142 -11.51 -0.05 11.22
C GLU A 142 -10.66 0.68 10.17
N ILE A 143 -11.03 0.60 8.90
CA ILE A 143 -10.37 1.32 7.80
C ILE A 143 -10.40 2.84 8.06
N LYS A 144 -11.56 3.40 8.42
CA LYS A 144 -11.68 4.83 8.76
C LYS A 144 -10.76 5.24 9.89
N LYS A 145 -10.70 4.43 10.95
CA LYS A 145 -9.83 4.69 12.10
C LYS A 145 -8.36 4.63 11.68
N PHE A 146 -7.98 3.59 10.94
CA PHE A 146 -6.63 3.40 10.42
C PHE A 146 -6.18 4.59 9.54
N TRP A 147 -7.01 5.03 8.59
CA TRP A 147 -6.72 6.18 7.73
C TRP A 147 -6.64 7.49 8.52
N LYS A 148 -7.48 7.65 9.55
CA LYS A 148 -7.44 8.81 10.44
C LYS A 148 -6.11 8.90 11.19
N ASP A 149 -5.64 7.78 11.73
CA ASP A 149 -4.37 7.75 12.47
C ASP A 149 -3.18 8.08 11.55
N HIS A 150 -3.17 7.55 10.32
CA HIS A 150 -2.18 7.91 9.29
C HIS A 150 -2.20 9.41 8.96
N THR A 151 -3.39 9.93 8.67
CA THR A 151 -3.57 11.34 8.30
C THR A 151 -3.18 12.28 9.43
N ALA A 152 -3.41 11.90 10.69
CA ALA A 152 -3.00 12.69 11.84
C ALA A 152 -1.48 12.84 11.92
N ALA A 153 -0.72 11.77 11.64
CA ALA A 153 0.74 11.83 11.57
C ALA A 153 1.20 12.75 10.43
N ILE A 154 0.64 12.62 9.23
CA ILE A 154 1.01 13.47 8.08
C ILE A 154 0.64 14.94 8.31
N LYS A 155 -0.53 15.23 8.88
CA LYS A 155 -0.91 16.62 9.23
C LYS A 155 -0.01 17.25 10.29
N ARG A 156 0.52 16.45 11.21
CA ARG A 156 1.36 16.94 12.31
C ARG A 156 2.84 17.06 11.93
N PHE A 157 3.36 16.10 11.19
CA PHE A 157 4.80 15.96 10.94
C PHE A 157 5.18 16.13 9.46
N HIS A 158 4.21 16.18 8.54
CA HIS A 158 4.41 16.23 7.09
C HIS A 158 5.19 15.04 6.52
N ARG A 159 5.31 13.97 7.30
CA ARG A 159 5.98 12.71 6.97
C ARG A 159 5.63 11.64 7.99
N TYR A 160 6.02 10.40 7.72
CA TYR A 160 5.96 9.30 8.67
C TYR A 160 7.23 9.22 9.52
N PRO A 161 7.16 9.51 10.83
CA PRO A 161 8.36 9.49 11.67
C PRO A 161 9.04 8.13 11.76
N HIS A 162 8.28 7.03 11.66
CA HIS A 162 8.83 5.67 11.74
C HIS A 162 9.77 5.36 10.55
N ARG A 163 9.59 6.04 9.41
CA ARG A 163 10.47 5.89 8.23
C ARG A 163 11.78 6.67 8.38
N ASN A 164 11.92 7.55 9.38
CA ASN A 164 13.07 8.44 9.48
C ASN A 164 14.40 7.69 9.50
N LYS A 165 14.50 6.62 10.29
CA LYS A 165 15.73 5.82 10.42
C LYS A 165 16.18 5.24 9.08
N VAL A 166 15.28 4.57 8.37
CA VAL A 166 15.60 3.88 7.11
C VAL A 166 15.81 4.87 5.96
N MET A 167 15.15 6.03 6.02
CA MET A 167 15.32 7.13 5.06
C MET A 167 16.51 8.06 5.38
N GLY A 168 17.29 7.78 6.44
CA GLY A 168 18.44 8.61 6.84
C GLY A 168 18.07 10.01 7.36
N ARG A 169 16.82 10.21 7.80
CA ARG A 169 16.30 11.48 8.32
C ARG A 169 16.53 11.56 9.83
N LYS A 170 16.86 12.75 10.33
CA LYS A 170 16.91 13.02 11.77
C LYS A 170 15.50 13.23 12.32
N SER A 171 15.14 12.47 13.36
CA SER A 171 13.88 12.67 14.10
C SER A 171 13.97 13.88 15.05
N THR A 172 12.88 14.61 15.18
CA THR A 172 12.69 15.65 16.19
C THR A 172 12.31 15.03 17.54
N PRO A 173 12.43 15.77 18.67
CA PRO A 173 11.98 15.28 19.97
C PRO A 173 10.49 14.90 20.01
N ASP A 174 9.63 15.64 19.29
CA ASP A 174 8.20 15.36 19.24
C ASP A 174 7.87 14.12 18.40
N GLU A 175 8.63 13.89 17.32
CA GLU A 175 8.56 12.66 16.53
C GLU A 175 8.98 11.44 17.36
N LEU A 176 10.04 11.55 18.17
CA LEU A 176 10.47 10.47 19.06
C LEU A 176 9.41 10.12 20.10
N LYS A 177 8.80 11.13 20.74
CA LYS A 177 7.68 10.91 21.67
C LYS A 177 6.47 10.29 20.98
N PHE A 178 6.19 10.67 19.74
CA PHE A 178 5.10 10.08 18.97
C PHE A 178 5.36 8.59 18.70
N LEU A 179 6.59 8.20 18.39
CA LEU A 179 6.98 6.79 18.16
C LEU A 179 6.83 5.88 19.39
N GLU A 180 6.72 6.45 20.59
CA GLU A 180 6.43 5.69 21.82
C GLU A 180 4.93 5.39 22.00
N SER A 181 4.06 6.05 21.22
CA SER A 181 2.61 5.87 21.30
C SER A 181 2.12 4.70 20.43
N PRO A 182 0.97 4.07 20.75
CA PRO A 182 0.31 3.15 19.83
C PRO A 182 -0.01 3.81 18.48
N ASN A 183 -0.10 3.02 17.41
CA ASN A 183 -0.40 3.50 16.05
C ASN A 183 0.57 4.61 15.59
N SER A 184 1.87 4.43 15.85
CA SER A 184 2.92 5.35 15.42
C SER A 184 3.83 4.78 14.33
N SER A 185 3.64 3.49 14.02
CA SER A 185 4.31 2.72 12.98
C SER A 185 3.31 1.82 12.27
N TRP A 186 3.34 1.84 10.94
CA TRP A 186 2.45 1.09 10.06
C TRP A 186 3.27 0.47 8.93
#